data_AF-A0A7S3ZHZ2-F1
#
_entry.id   AF-A0A7S3ZHZ2-F1
#
_cell.length_a   1.000
_cell.length_b   1.000
_cell.length_c   1.000
_cell.angle_alpha   90.00
_cell.angle_beta   90.00
_cell.angle_gamma   90.00
#
_symmetry.space_group_name_H-M   'P 1'
#
loop_
_entity.id
_entity.type
_entity.pdbx_description
1 polymer ?
#
loop_
_entity_poly.entity_id
_entity_poly.type
_entity_poly.pdbx_seq_one_letter_code
_entity_poly.pdbx_strand_id
1 'polypeptide(L)'
;LRKCDEIEEQYWDWVRRAPTTAAAPKKSSGKYGSGTTFYASEIEATAFCSPHQNEWDLNRLPWLPKGYLRFLGKRIPGVTDPMMYIGMMYSSFCWHTEDNFLYSISYLHWGSPKTWYGVPGAAYDQFNEVALTKVFKNEPPALLTSKSMAFSPAHLIHHGVPVCRAVQNPGQFVITFPRAYHSGFSHGVNCAEAVNFGMEDSFAWSKRAYARYRNIQFTPVVAPNEMVIRAVSDIYKWTHTAFEDNKMTANKEFLHKVASQFDKKLPRVLLKHINEIWKAEAEATRRVAE
;
A
#
# COMPACT_ATOMS: atom_id res chain seq x y z
N LEU A 1 -6.57 9.11 -26.74
CA LEU A 1 -7.48 8.01 -26.36
C LEU A 1 -7.49 6.90 -27.40
N ARG A 2 -7.89 7.11 -28.68
CA ARG A 2 -7.87 6.04 -29.73
C ARG A 2 -6.57 5.21 -29.79
N LYS A 3 -5.41 5.86 -29.77
CA LYS A 3 -4.10 5.18 -29.76
C LYS A 3 -3.84 4.33 -28.50
N CYS A 4 -4.39 4.71 -27.34
CA CYS A 4 -4.23 3.95 -26.10
C CYS A 4 -5.08 2.69 -26.10
N ASP A 5 -6.29 2.75 -26.68
CA ASP A 5 -7.19 1.61 -26.74
C ASP A 5 -6.66 0.53 -27.72
N GLU A 6 -6.05 0.94 -28.84
CA GLU A 6 -5.35 0.04 -29.77
C GLU A 6 -4.15 -0.67 -29.11
N ILE A 7 -3.31 0.08 -28.38
CA ILE A 7 -2.16 -0.48 -27.64
C ILE A 7 -2.65 -1.49 -26.59
N GLU A 8 -3.75 -1.18 -25.91
CA GLU A 8 -4.34 -2.05 -24.89
C GLU A 8 -4.90 -3.35 -25.45
N GLU A 9 -5.58 -3.27 -26.60
CA GLU A 9 -6.08 -4.45 -27.29
C GLU A 9 -4.93 -5.37 -27.70
N GLN A 10 -3.86 -4.80 -28.28
CA GLN A 10 -2.65 -5.54 -28.66
C GLN A 10 -1.97 -6.19 -27.45
N TYR A 11 -1.83 -5.45 -26.34
CA TYR A 11 -1.24 -5.96 -25.10
C TYR A 11 -1.97 -7.21 -24.61
N TRP A 12 -3.31 -7.17 -24.51
CA TRP A 12 -4.08 -8.31 -24.02
C TRP A 12 -4.18 -9.46 -25.02
N ASP A 13 -4.12 -9.19 -26.32
CA ASP A 13 -3.96 -10.24 -27.33
C ASP A 13 -2.63 -10.99 -27.16
N TRP A 14 -1.53 -10.29 -26.90
CA TRP A 14 -0.22 -10.91 -26.64
C TRP A 14 -0.21 -11.74 -25.35
N VAL A 15 -0.73 -11.19 -24.25
CA VAL A 15 -0.81 -11.90 -22.96
C VAL A 15 -1.62 -13.19 -23.09
N ARG A 16 -2.71 -13.19 -23.87
CA ARG A 16 -3.53 -14.40 -24.12
C ARG A 16 -2.81 -15.47 -24.93
N ARG A 17 -1.91 -15.07 -25.83
CA ARG A 17 -1.15 -15.99 -26.69
C ARG A 17 0.13 -16.50 -26.03
N ALA A 18 0.60 -15.85 -24.97
CA ALA A 18 1.79 -16.27 -24.25
C ALA A 18 1.58 -17.65 -23.58
N PRO A 19 2.56 -18.57 -23.63
CA PRO A 19 2.46 -19.85 -22.95
C PRO A 19 2.33 -19.64 -21.44
N THR A 20 1.38 -20.33 -20.81
CA THR A 20 1.13 -20.28 -19.36
C THR A 20 2.25 -20.99 -18.59
N THR A 21 3.44 -20.40 -18.53
CA THR A 21 4.50 -20.87 -17.65
C THR A 21 4.44 -20.09 -16.35
N ALA A 22 3.94 -20.73 -15.28
CA ALA A 22 4.05 -20.22 -13.92
C ALA A 22 5.53 -20.25 -13.47
N ALA A 23 6.33 -19.31 -13.95
CA ALA A 23 7.66 -19.08 -13.40
C ALA A 23 7.51 -18.16 -12.18
N ALA A 24 7.65 -18.73 -10.99
CA ALA A 24 7.79 -17.94 -9.77
C ALA A 24 8.96 -16.94 -9.96
N PRO A 25 8.77 -15.63 -9.71
CA PRO A 25 9.89 -14.71 -9.74
C PRO A 25 10.82 -15.07 -8.58
N LYS A 26 11.97 -15.66 -8.89
CA LYS A 26 13.09 -15.71 -7.96
C LYS A 26 13.46 -14.26 -7.67
N LYS A 27 13.42 -13.86 -6.38
CA LYS A 27 14.16 -12.69 -5.91
C LYS A 27 15.64 -12.96 -6.20
N SER A 28 16.12 -12.55 -7.36
CA SER A 28 17.53 -12.51 -7.67
C SER A 28 17.81 -11.29 -8.51
N SER A 29 18.52 -10.35 -7.88
CA SER A 29 19.53 -9.51 -8.52
C SER A 29 20.11 -10.21 -9.74
N GLY A 30 19.87 -9.64 -10.92
CA GLY A 30 20.55 -9.97 -12.17
C GLY A 30 20.49 -11.43 -12.61
N LYS A 31 19.55 -11.74 -13.52
CA LYS A 31 19.81 -12.64 -14.66
C LYS A 31 18.64 -12.55 -15.66
N TYR A 32 18.93 -11.99 -16.83
CA TYR A 32 18.07 -12.04 -18.00
C TYR A 32 17.85 -13.51 -18.39
N GLY A 33 16.58 -13.93 -18.40
CA GLY A 33 16.15 -15.27 -18.76
C GLY A 33 14.78 -15.21 -19.41
N SER A 34 14.74 -15.60 -20.68
CA SER A 34 13.60 -15.72 -21.60
C SER A 34 12.30 -16.22 -20.94
N GLY A 35 11.24 -15.39 -21.02
CA GLY A 35 9.88 -15.72 -20.60
C GLY A 35 9.06 -14.44 -20.41
N THR A 36 8.74 -13.77 -21.52
CA THR A 36 7.98 -12.50 -21.70
C THR A 36 7.14 -12.02 -20.51
N THR A 37 7.77 -11.33 -19.57
CA THR A 37 7.15 -10.27 -18.76
C THR A 37 8.15 -9.12 -18.75
N PHE A 38 7.87 -8.05 -19.47
CA PHE A 38 8.74 -6.87 -19.48
C PHE A 38 8.52 -6.11 -18.18
N TYR A 39 9.31 -6.39 -17.15
CA TYR A 39 9.27 -5.59 -15.93
C TYR A 39 9.89 -4.22 -16.20
N ALA A 40 9.28 -3.17 -15.65
CA ALA A 40 9.91 -1.85 -15.57
C ALA A 40 11.20 -1.96 -14.74
N SER A 41 12.20 -1.11 -15.03
CA SER A 41 13.37 -1.03 -14.14
C SER A 41 12.93 -0.39 -12.84
N GLU A 42 13.13 -1.08 -11.72
CA GLU A 42 12.89 -0.59 -10.37
C GLU A 42 14.19 -0.01 -9.80
N ILE A 43 14.13 1.24 -9.31
CA ILE A 43 15.29 1.96 -8.79
C ILE A 43 14.89 2.60 -7.45
N GLU A 44 15.66 2.33 -6.40
CA GLU A 44 15.55 3.03 -5.11
C GLU A 44 16.04 4.48 -5.31
N ALA A 45 15.11 5.39 -5.58
CA ALA A 45 15.38 6.79 -5.87
C ALA A 45 14.11 7.63 -5.75
N THR A 46 14.30 8.94 -5.68
CA THR A 46 13.23 9.95 -5.77
C THR A 46 13.60 10.98 -6.82
N ALA A 47 12.61 11.38 -7.64
CA ALA A 47 12.75 12.52 -8.54
C ALA A 47 12.17 13.82 -7.94
N PHE A 48 11.57 13.76 -6.76
CA PHE A 48 11.29 14.94 -5.95
C PHE A 48 12.60 15.49 -5.38
N CYS A 49 13.19 16.47 -6.09
CA CYS A 49 14.29 17.29 -5.60
C CYS A 49 13.78 18.71 -5.37
N SER A 50 13.24 19.01 -4.19
CA SER A 50 12.93 20.39 -3.84
C SER A 50 13.15 20.66 -2.35
N PRO A 51 13.77 21.80 -1.98
CA PRO A 51 13.81 22.26 -0.59
C PRO A 51 12.44 22.73 -0.08
N HIS A 52 11.40 22.75 -0.94
CA HIS A 52 10.07 23.20 -0.55
C HIS A 52 9.25 22.07 0.08
N GLN A 53 8.71 22.35 1.26
CA GLN A 53 7.88 21.45 2.06
C GLN A 53 6.51 21.17 1.39
N ASN A 54 6.49 20.44 0.27
CA ASN A 54 5.24 19.93 -0.29
C ASN A 54 4.81 18.66 0.46
N GLU A 55 3.53 18.57 0.83
CA GLU A 55 2.94 17.37 1.44
C GLU A 55 2.71 16.24 0.42
N TRP A 56 2.73 16.58 -0.88
CA TRP A 56 2.67 15.63 -1.99
C TRP A 56 4.04 15.04 -2.38
N ASP A 57 5.11 15.41 -1.67
CA ASP A 57 6.41 14.78 -1.81
C ASP A 57 6.37 13.35 -1.26
N LEU A 58 6.56 12.37 -2.14
CA LEU A 58 6.48 10.96 -1.81
C LEU A 58 7.54 10.53 -0.78
N ASN A 59 8.65 11.27 -0.62
CA ASN A 59 9.64 11.01 0.42
C ASN A 59 9.16 11.36 1.82
N ARG A 60 8.17 12.24 1.92
CA ARG A 60 7.64 12.77 3.18
C ARG A 60 6.31 12.14 3.54
N LEU A 61 5.51 11.76 2.54
CA LEU A 61 4.15 11.25 2.72
C LEU A 61 4.02 10.13 3.78
N PRO A 62 4.90 9.10 3.83
CA PRO A 62 4.80 8.03 4.84
C PRO A 62 5.01 8.52 6.28
N TRP A 63 5.68 9.66 6.43
CA TRP A 63 6.17 10.23 7.69
C TRP A 63 5.32 11.40 8.19
N LEU A 64 4.23 11.76 7.49
CA LEU A 64 3.37 12.85 7.91
C LEU A 64 2.79 12.62 9.33
N PRO A 65 2.49 13.68 10.09
CA PRO A 65 2.05 13.57 11.50
C PRO A 65 0.81 12.72 11.75
N LYS A 66 -0.06 12.53 10.73
CA LYS A 66 -1.25 11.65 10.79
C LYS A 66 -1.05 10.31 10.10
N GLY A 67 0.18 10.00 9.68
CA GLY A 67 0.53 8.77 8.98
C GLY A 67 0.71 7.59 9.93
N TYR A 68 0.19 6.42 9.56
CA TYR A 68 0.41 5.14 10.26
C TYR A 68 1.89 4.75 10.30
N LEU A 69 2.60 4.93 9.19
CA LEU A 69 3.98 4.45 9.02
C LEU A 69 5.01 5.24 9.83
N ARG A 70 4.66 6.42 10.36
CA ARG A 70 5.57 7.21 11.21
C ARG A 70 6.07 6.45 12.45
N PHE A 71 5.28 5.50 12.95
CA PHE A 71 5.65 4.69 14.12
C PHE A 71 6.67 3.60 13.79
N LEU A 72 6.92 3.29 12.52
CA LEU A 72 7.81 2.19 12.11
C LEU A 72 9.27 2.42 12.53
N GLY A 73 9.67 3.68 12.75
CA GLY A 73 10.98 4.09 13.28
C GLY A 73 12.19 3.60 12.50
N LYS A 74 11.98 3.03 11.30
CA LYS A 74 13.01 2.60 10.35
C LYS A 74 12.49 2.81 8.95
N ARG A 75 13.40 3.13 8.03
CA ARG A 75 13.10 3.22 6.61
C ARG A 75 13.12 1.83 5.98
N ILE A 76 12.14 1.56 5.11
CA ILE A 76 12.03 0.33 4.33
C ILE A 76 11.91 0.71 2.85
N PRO A 77 12.89 0.33 2.01
CA PRO A 77 12.81 0.52 0.56
C PRO A 77 11.53 -0.07 -0.03
N GLY A 78 10.84 0.70 -0.87
CA GLY A 78 9.58 0.29 -1.50
C GLY A 78 8.35 0.36 -0.60
N VAL A 79 8.50 0.67 0.69
CA VAL A 79 7.36 0.91 1.58
C VAL A 79 7.35 2.34 2.09
N THR A 80 8.40 2.78 2.77
CA THR A 80 8.49 4.15 3.30
C THR A 80 9.45 5.04 2.53
N ASP A 81 10.31 4.43 1.73
CA ASP A 81 11.20 5.13 0.80
C ASP A 81 10.66 4.88 -0.62
N PRO A 82 10.47 5.93 -1.43
CA PRO A 82 9.90 5.79 -2.76
C PRO A 82 10.74 4.92 -3.69
N MET A 83 10.05 4.26 -4.62
CA MET A 83 10.65 3.52 -5.72
C MET A 83 10.33 4.20 -7.04
N MET A 84 11.34 4.37 -7.88
CA MET A 84 11.19 4.81 -9.25
C MET A 84 11.03 3.62 -10.20
N TYR A 85 10.15 3.79 -11.18
CA TYR A 85 9.78 2.80 -12.19
C TYR A 85 10.01 3.40 -13.57
N ILE A 86 11.04 2.93 -14.26
CA ILE A 86 11.30 3.28 -15.66
C ILE A 86 10.57 2.28 -16.56
N GLY A 87 9.46 2.73 -17.15
CA GLY A 87 8.64 1.93 -18.04
C GLY A 87 9.14 1.97 -19.47
N MET A 88 8.78 0.95 -20.24
CA MET A 88 8.87 0.90 -21.70
C MET A 88 7.52 0.45 -22.28
N MET A 89 7.41 0.42 -23.60
CA MET A 89 6.18 -0.09 -24.23
C MET A 89 5.88 -1.51 -23.74
N TYR A 90 4.65 -1.72 -23.26
CA TYR A 90 4.14 -2.96 -22.69
C TYR A 90 4.78 -3.43 -21.38
N SER A 91 5.68 -2.64 -20.77
CA SER A 91 6.19 -3.00 -19.45
C SER A 91 5.03 -2.99 -18.45
N SER A 92 4.85 -4.08 -17.71
CA SER A 92 3.64 -4.33 -16.93
C SER A 92 3.92 -4.67 -15.47
N PHE A 93 2.93 -4.40 -14.63
CA PHE A 93 2.86 -4.87 -13.25
C PHE A 93 1.61 -5.76 -13.10
N CYS A 94 1.84 -6.96 -12.60
CA CYS A 94 0.81 -7.99 -12.47
C CYS A 94 -0.19 -7.65 -11.37
N TRP A 95 -1.31 -8.38 -11.30
CA TRP A 95 -2.29 -8.21 -10.23
C TRP A 95 -1.66 -8.45 -8.86
N HIS A 96 -1.76 -7.44 -8.00
CA HIS A 96 -1.33 -7.54 -6.61
C HIS A 96 -2.08 -6.56 -5.71
N THR A 97 -1.92 -6.76 -4.40
CA THR A 97 -2.24 -5.76 -3.37
C THR A 97 -0.95 -5.34 -2.67
N GLU A 98 -0.98 -4.17 -2.03
CA GLU A 98 0.13 -3.70 -1.23
C GLU A 98 0.39 -4.59 0.00
N ASP A 99 1.65 -4.60 0.44
CA ASP A 99 2.05 -5.25 1.68
C ASP A 99 1.26 -4.65 2.86
N ASN A 100 0.86 -5.51 3.79
CA ASN A 100 0.03 -5.14 4.94
C ASN A 100 -1.33 -4.48 4.59
N PHE A 101 -1.77 -4.55 3.33
CA PHE A 101 -2.92 -3.79 2.81
C PHE A 101 -2.78 -2.28 3.06
N LEU A 102 -1.56 -1.75 2.96
CA LEU A 102 -1.32 -0.31 2.99
C LEU A 102 -1.96 0.39 1.79
N TYR A 103 -2.06 1.71 1.88
CA TYR A 103 -2.34 2.53 0.71
C TYR A 103 -1.06 2.60 -0.14
N SER A 104 -1.22 2.84 -1.43
CA SER A 104 -0.12 3.18 -2.34
C SER A 104 -0.48 4.42 -3.12
N ILE A 105 0.52 5.24 -3.42
CA ILE A 105 0.39 6.39 -4.30
C ILE A 105 1.48 6.31 -5.36
N SER A 106 1.12 6.56 -6.62
CA SER A 106 2.05 6.61 -7.73
C SER A 106 1.92 7.94 -8.47
N TYR A 107 3.04 8.62 -8.69
CA TYR A 107 3.15 9.83 -9.50
C TYR A 107 3.86 9.52 -10.81
N LEU A 108 3.29 9.94 -11.94
CA LEU A 108 3.94 9.82 -13.25
C LEU A 108 4.67 11.11 -13.57
N HIS A 109 6.00 11.12 -13.44
CA HIS A 109 6.83 12.31 -13.65
C HIS A 109 6.81 12.77 -15.10
N TRP A 110 7.11 11.88 -16.04
CA TRP A 110 7.21 12.19 -17.47
C TRP A 110 7.03 10.96 -18.36
N GLY A 111 6.87 11.20 -19.67
CA GLY A 111 6.87 10.18 -20.72
C GLY A 111 5.48 9.73 -21.16
N SER A 112 5.39 8.49 -21.63
CA SER A 112 4.14 7.90 -22.14
C SER A 112 3.16 7.52 -21.00
N PRO A 113 1.84 7.53 -21.25
CA PRO A 113 0.84 7.15 -20.25
C PRO A 113 0.97 5.73 -19.71
N LYS A 114 0.29 5.46 -18.59
CA LYS A 114 0.09 4.12 -18.00
C LYS A 114 -1.38 3.77 -17.94
N THR A 115 -1.76 2.57 -18.37
CA THR A 115 -3.09 2.02 -18.07
C THR A 115 -3.04 1.28 -16.75
N TRP A 116 -4.03 1.54 -15.90
CA TRP A 116 -4.28 0.89 -14.63
C TRP A 116 -5.62 0.17 -14.66
N TYR A 117 -5.66 -1.01 -14.07
CA TYR A 117 -6.88 -1.72 -13.69
C TYR A 117 -6.92 -1.86 -12.19
N GLY A 118 -8.09 -1.60 -11.59
CA GLY A 118 -8.29 -1.69 -10.16
C GLY A 118 -9.54 -2.49 -9.83
N VAL A 119 -9.48 -3.29 -8.77
CA VAL A 119 -10.63 -4.00 -8.19
C VAL A 119 -10.88 -3.39 -6.80
N PRO A 120 -12.10 -2.94 -6.49
CA PRO A 120 -12.42 -2.40 -5.18
C PRO A 120 -12.07 -3.36 -4.05
N GLY A 121 -11.55 -2.85 -2.92
CA GLY A 121 -11.17 -3.68 -1.77
C GLY A 121 -12.33 -4.50 -1.15
N ALA A 122 -13.57 -4.09 -1.39
CA ALA A 122 -14.76 -4.87 -1.03
C ALA A 122 -14.90 -6.18 -1.83
N ALA A 123 -14.41 -6.22 -3.06
CA ALA A 123 -14.43 -7.39 -3.96
C ALA A 123 -13.16 -8.26 -3.85
N TYR A 124 -12.30 -8.00 -2.85
CA TYR A 124 -11.03 -8.73 -2.68
C TYR A 124 -11.20 -10.25 -2.55
N ASP A 125 -12.20 -10.70 -1.77
CA ASP A 125 -12.42 -12.14 -1.56
C ASP A 125 -12.96 -12.80 -2.83
N GLN A 126 -13.85 -12.11 -3.55
CA GLN A 126 -14.37 -12.55 -4.86
C GLN A 126 -13.25 -12.63 -5.91
N PHE A 127 -12.33 -11.65 -5.94
CA PHE A 127 -11.14 -11.70 -6.79
C PHE A 127 -10.31 -12.96 -6.49
N ASN A 128 -10.02 -13.23 -5.22
CA ASN A 128 -9.21 -14.39 -4.82
C ASN A 128 -9.86 -15.70 -5.25
N GLU A 129 -11.17 -15.83 -5.07
CA GLU A 129 -11.93 -17.00 -5.49
C GLU A 129 -11.84 -17.22 -7.00
N VAL A 130 -12.09 -16.19 -7.80
CA VAL A 130 -12.00 -16.27 -9.27
C VAL A 130 -10.57 -16.58 -9.72
N ALA A 131 -9.58 -15.91 -9.15
CA ALA A 131 -8.18 -16.10 -9.50
C ALA A 131 -7.73 -17.56 -9.25
N LEU A 132 -8.03 -18.13 -8.08
CA LEU A 132 -7.59 -19.49 -7.74
C LEU A 132 -8.43 -20.59 -8.41
N THR A 133 -9.74 -20.38 -8.59
CA THR A 133 -10.63 -21.44 -9.10
C THR A 133 -10.82 -21.42 -10.61
N LYS A 134 -10.64 -20.26 -11.26
CA LYS A 134 -10.93 -20.08 -12.69
C LYS A 134 -9.67 -19.84 -13.52
N VAL A 135 -8.71 -19.08 -13.00
CA VAL A 135 -7.51 -18.65 -13.76
C VAL A 135 -6.31 -19.54 -13.47
N PHE A 136 -5.89 -19.62 -12.20
CA PHE A 136 -4.69 -20.33 -11.74
C PHE A 136 -5.07 -21.62 -11.01
N LYS A 137 -5.82 -22.49 -11.71
CA LYS A 137 -6.24 -23.78 -11.15
C LYS A 137 -5.01 -24.59 -10.72
N ASN A 138 -5.09 -25.18 -9.53
CA ASN A 138 -4.04 -26.01 -8.91
C ASN A 138 -2.80 -25.25 -8.40
N GLU A 139 -2.77 -23.93 -8.50
CA GLU A 139 -1.70 -23.13 -7.88
C GLU A 139 -1.95 -22.94 -6.37
N PRO A 140 -0.90 -22.90 -5.54
CA PRO A 140 -1.07 -22.71 -4.11
C PRO A 140 -1.60 -21.29 -3.80
N PRO A 141 -2.39 -21.11 -2.73
CA PRO A 141 -2.88 -19.78 -2.33
C PRO A 141 -1.80 -18.71 -2.10
N ALA A 142 -0.55 -19.15 -1.87
CA ALA A 142 0.62 -18.28 -1.77
C ALA A 142 0.89 -17.48 -3.07
N LEU A 143 0.43 -17.95 -4.24
CA LEU A 143 0.48 -17.22 -5.51
C LEU A 143 -0.15 -15.83 -5.40
N LEU A 144 -1.22 -15.69 -4.61
CA LEU A 144 -1.90 -14.40 -4.43
C LEU A 144 -1.00 -13.33 -3.77
N THR A 145 0.17 -13.71 -3.25
CA THR A 145 1.16 -12.82 -2.62
C THR A 145 2.46 -12.64 -3.42
N SER A 146 2.62 -13.34 -4.55
CA SER A 146 3.89 -13.32 -5.33
C SER A 146 4.04 -12.13 -6.28
N LYS A 147 3.03 -11.25 -6.37
CA LYS A 147 2.94 -10.15 -7.35
C LYS A 147 3.17 -10.59 -8.81
N SER A 148 2.81 -11.84 -9.16
CA SER A 148 3.10 -12.43 -10.47
C SER A 148 1.86 -12.88 -11.27
N MET A 149 0.66 -12.46 -10.84
CA MET A 149 -0.59 -12.87 -11.48
C MET A 149 -0.92 -11.98 -12.70
N ALA A 150 -0.50 -12.39 -13.88
CA ALA A 150 -0.84 -11.72 -15.14
C ALA A 150 -2.02 -12.41 -15.83
N PHE A 151 -3.17 -11.73 -15.93
CA PHE A 151 -4.32 -12.19 -16.71
C PHE A 151 -5.28 -11.03 -17.01
N SER A 152 -6.05 -11.17 -18.10
CA SER A 152 -6.94 -10.10 -18.57
C SER A 152 -8.06 -9.79 -17.56
N PRO A 153 -8.36 -8.50 -17.31
CA PRO A 153 -9.50 -8.10 -16.49
C PRO A 153 -10.85 -8.59 -17.03
N ALA A 154 -10.94 -8.93 -18.32
CA ALA A 154 -12.14 -9.53 -18.89
C ALA A 154 -12.56 -10.83 -18.18
N HIS A 155 -11.61 -11.63 -17.68
CA HIS A 155 -11.91 -12.82 -16.89
C HIS A 155 -12.62 -12.48 -15.57
N LEU A 156 -12.23 -11.39 -14.92
CA LEU A 156 -12.85 -10.93 -13.67
C LEU A 156 -14.27 -10.44 -13.93
N ILE A 157 -14.44 -9.58 -14.94
CA ILE A 157 -15.74 -9.03 -15.33
C ILE A 157 -16.71 -10.15 -15.70
N HIS A 158 -16.27 -11.14 -16.47
CA HIS A 158 -17.09 -12.29 -16.86
C HIS A 158 -17.61 -13.09 -15.65
N HIS A 159 -16.84 -13.15 -14.56
CA HIS A 159 -17.23 -13.81 -13.31
C HIS A 159 -17.83 -12.85 -12.26
N GLY A 160 -18.27 -11.66 -12.70
CA GLY A 160 -18.98 -10.70 -11.85
C GLY A 160 -18.10 -9.93 -10.86
N VAL A 161 -16.77 -9.94 -11.00
CA VAL A 161 -15.87 -9.12 -10.18
C VAL A 161 -15.79 -7.72 -10.80
N PRO A 162 -16.08 -6.64 -10.04
CA PRO A 162 -16.01 -5.28 -10.55
C PRO A 162 -14.56 -4.87 -10.84
N VAL A 163 -14.33 -4.30 -12.02
CA VAL A 163 -13.03 -3.78 -12.46
C VAL A 163 -13.21 -2.34 -12.93
N CYS A 164 -12.36 -1.45 -12.44
CA CYS A 164 -12.22 -0.08 -12.92
C CYS A 164 -10.96 0.04 -13.81
N ARG A 165 -11.01 0.90 -14.82
CA ARG A 165 -9.87 1.25 -15.68
C ARG A 165 -9.55 2.72 -15.53
N ALA A 166 -8.27 3.07 -15.46
CA ALA A 166 -7.78 4.44 -15.51
C ALA A 166 -6.57 4.56 -16.44
N VAL A 167 -6.41 5.72 -17.08
CA VAL A 167 -5.20 6.06 -17.85
C VAL A 167 -4.51 7.22 -17.15
N GLN A 168 -3.34 6.96 -16.59
CA GLN A 168 -2.50 7.94 -15.90
C GLN A 168 -1.59 8.62 -16.93
N ASN A 169 -1.71 9.94 -17.03
CA ASN A 169 -0.85 10.81 -17.84
C ASN A 169 0.24 11.46 -16.97
N PRO A 170 1.33 11.97 -17.56
CA PRO A 170 2.33 12.74 -16.82
C PRO A 170 1.72 13.87 -15.99
N GLY A 171 2.25 14.06 -14.78
CA GLY A 171 1.75 15.02 -13.80
C GLY A 171 0.58 14.52 -12.94
N GLN A 172 0.14 13.28 -13.13
CA GLN A 172 -1.02 12.73 -12.39
C GLN A 172 -0.61 11.72 -11.32
N PHE A 173 -1.34 11.76 -10.21
CA PHE A 173 -1.30 10.74 -9.17
C PHE A 173 -2.35 9.64 -9.42
N VAL A 174 -2.00 8.40 -9.05
CA VAL A 174 -2.93 7.29 -8.87
C VAL A 174 -2.80 6.82 -7.43
N ILE A 175 -3.93 6.67 -6.74
CA ILE A 175 -3.99 6.18 -5.35
C ILE A 175 -4.67 4.83 -5.32
N THR A 176 -4.01 3.85 -4.69
CA THR A 176 -4.53 2.51 -4.45
C THR A 176 -4.96 2.38 -2.99
N PHE A 177 -6.19 1.92 -2.78
CA PHE A 177 -6.78 1.73 -1.46
C PHE A 177 -6.44 0.34 -0.87
N PRO A 178 -6.58 0.16 0.46
CA PRO A 178 -6.42 -1.13 1.13
C PRO A 178 -7.21 -2.25 0.46
N ARG A 179 -6.57 -3.42 0.31
CA ARG A 179 -7.10 -4.62 -0.38
C ARG A 179 -7.49 -4.40 -1.85
N ALA A 180 -7.25 -3.24 -2.46
CA ALA A 180 -7.56 -3.05 -3.86
C ALA A 180 -6.51 -3.76 -4.72
N TYR A 181 -6.93 -4.84 -5.39
CA TYR A 181 -6.10 -5.47 -6.41
C TYR A 181 -5.89 -4.49 -7.55
N HIS A 182 -4.66 -4.38 -8.03
CA HIS A 182 -4.35 -3.53 -9.17
C HIS A 182 -3.29 -4.17 -10.07
N SER A 183 -3.39 -3.85 -11.36
CA SER A 183 -2.46 -4.27 -12.41
C SER A 183 -2.42 -3.20 -13.50
N GLY A 184 -1.49 -3.31 -14.44
CA GLY A 184 -1.41 -2.34 -15.53
C GLY A 184 -0.15 -2.45 -16.36
N PHE A 185 0.00 -1.54 -17.31
CA PHE A 185 1.12 -1.50 -18.23
C PHE A 185 1.38 -0.09 -18.77
N SER A 186 2.61 0.12 -19.26
CA SER A 186 3.06 1.37 -19.86
C SER A 186 2.87 1.41 -21.37
N HIS A 187 2.47 2.56 -21.89
CA HIS A 187 2.25 2.79 -23.34
C HIS A 187 3.54 3.14 -24.10
N GLY A 188 4.68 3.20 -23.42
CA GLY A 188 5.96 3.63 -23.97
C GLY A 188 6.95 3.97 -22.87
N VAL A 189 8.04 4.64 -23.23
CA VAL A 189 9.07 5.07 -22.26
C VAL A 189 8.48 6.11 -21.31
N ASN A 190 8.61 5.88 -20.00
CA ASN A 190 8.14 6.79 -18.97
C ASN A 190 8.88 6.60 -17.63
N CYS A 191 8.64 7.50 -16.69
CA CYS A 191 9.19 7.44 -15.34
C CYS A 191 8.09 7.71 -14.32
N ALA A 192 7.74 6.71 -13.52
CA ALA A 192 6.89 6.89 -12.35
C ALA A 192 7.67 6.74 -11.06
N GLU A 193 7.10 7.25 -9.98
CA GLU A 193 7.57 7.05 -8.62
C GLU A 193 6.38 6.62 -7.77
N ALA A 194 6.57 5.67 -6.85
CA ALA A 194 5.51 5.25 -5.94
C ALA A 194 6.04 4.98 -4.53
N VAL A 195 5.15 5.12 -3.55
CA VAL A 195 5.44 4.83 -2.14
C VAL A 195 4.16 4.33 -1.45
N ASN A 196 4.31 3.55 -0.38
CA ASN A 196 3.18 3.21 0.47
C ASN A 196 2.96 4.30 1.53
N PHE A 197 1.72 4.46 1.94
CA PHE A 197 1.38 5.27 3.10
C PHE A 197 0.25 4.60 3.88
N GLY A 198 -0.06 5.11 5.06
CA GLY A 198 -1.17 4.59 5.83
C GLY A 198 -1.85 5.69 6.62
N MET A 199 -3.17 5.58 6.73
CA MET A 199 -4.04 6.43 7.52
C MET A 199 -4.45 5.74 8.84
N GLU A 200 -5.32 6.35 9.63
CA GLU A 200 -5.81 5.82 10.91
C GLU A 200 -6.42 4.42 10.83
N ASP A 201 -7.10 4.09 9.72
CA ASP A 201 -7.71 2.78 9.48
C ASP A 201 -6.68 1.67 9.16
N SER A 202 -5.42 2.04 8.91
CA SER A 202 -4.36 1.10 8.50
C SER A 202 -3.96 0.14 9.62
N PHE A 203 -4.23 0.47 10.90
CA PHE A 203 -4.11 -0.49 12.01
C PHE A 203 -5.04 -1.70 11.83
N ALA A 204 -6.30 -1.46 11.46
CA ALA A 204 -7.27 -2.51 11.23
C ALA A 204 -6.92 -3.35 10.00
N TRP A 205 -6.47 -2.70 8.92
CA TRP A 205 -6.05 -3.38 7.70
C TRP A 205 -4.80 -4.25 7.90
N SER A 206 -3.78 -3.73 8.58
CA SER A 206 -2.57 -4.48 8.92
C SER A 206 -2.89 -5.72 9.78
N LYS A 207 -3.85 -5.63 10.71
CA LYS A 207 -4.31 -6.79 11.49
C LYS A 207 -4.98 -7.86 10.62
N ARG A 208 -5.81 -7.45 9.65
CA ARG A 208 -6.43 -8.37 8.68
C ARG A 208 -5.39 -9.02 7.77
N ALA A 209 -4.43 -8.25 7.26
CA ALA A 209 -3.31 -8.76 6.45
C ALA A 209 -2.49 -9.79 7.23
N TYR A 210 -2.15 -9.49 8.49
CA TYR A 210 -1.39 -10.39 9.36
C TYR A 210 -2.10 -11.72 9.63
N ALA A 211 -3.41 -11.71 9.84
CA ALA A 211 -4.20 -12.94 10.00
C ALA A 211 -4.09 -13.85 8.76
N ARG A 212 -4.10 -13.25 7.56
CA ARG A 212 -3.87 -13.98 6.31
C ARG A 212 -2.44 -14.50 6.21
N TYR A 213 -1.44 -13.66 6.46
CA TYR A 213 -0.01 -14.03 6.37
C TYR A 213 0.34 -15.22 7.26
N ARG A 214 -0.28 -15.32 8.44
CA ARG A 214 -0.14 -16.48 9.32
C ARG A 214 -0.55 -17.80 8.67
N ASN A 215 -1.62 -17.79 7.86
CA ASN A 215 -2.15 -18.99 7.21
C ASN A 215 -1.28 -19.45 6.03
N ILE A 216 -0.55 -18.53 5.41
CA ILE A 216 0.32 -18.80 4.24
C ILE A 216 1.81 -18.73 4.58
N GLN A 217 2.16 -18.69 5.88
CA GLN A 217 3.54 -18.61 6.38
C GLN A 217 4.37 -17.46 5.75
N PHE A 218 3.73 -16.32 5.50
CA PHE A 218 4.37 -15.15 4.92
C PHE A 218 4.87 -14.20 6.03
N THR A 219 6.10 -13.68 5.89
CA THR A 219 6.65 -12.72 6.84
C THR A 219 6.12 -11.31 6.56
N PRO A 220 5.42 -10.66 7.51
CA PRO A 220 4.91 -9.30 7.30
C PRO A 220 6.05 -8.29 7.24
N VAL A 221 5.89 -7.26 6.41
CA VAL A 221 6.83 -6.13 6.35
C VAL A 221 6.64 -5.22 7.57
N VAL A 222 5.39 -5.04 8.00
CA VAL A 222 5.01 -4.28 9.19
C VAL A 222 4.30 -5.17 10.19
N ALA A 223 4.81 -5.26 11.42
CA ALA A 223 4.18 -6.03 12.48
C ALA A 223 3.07 -5.19 13.17
N PRO A 224 1.78 -5.59 13.10
CA PRO A 224 0.71 -4.77 13.65
C PRO A 224 0.88 -4.47 15.14
N ASN A 225 1.24 -5.47 15.94
CA ASN A 225 1.42 -5.31 17.39
C ASN A 225 2.56 -4.34 17.74
N GLU A 226 3.64 -4.37 16.98
CA GLU A 226 4.76 -3.44 17.16
C GLU A 226 4.31 -2.00 16.89
N MET A 227 3.56 -1.78 15.81
CA MET A 227 3.02 -0.46 15.47
C MET A 227 2.10 0.08 16.56
N VAL A 228 1.28 -0.77 17.18
CA VAL A 228 0.44 -0.39 18.33
C VAL A 228 1.30 0.05 19.51
N ILE A 229 2.28 -0.77 19.90
CA ILE A 229 3.15 -0.47 21.06
C ILE A 229 3.91 0.82 20.84
N ARG A 230 4.44 1.03 19.64
CA ARG A 230 5.18 2.25 19.29
C ARG A 230 4.27 3.47 19.26
N ALA A 231 3.04 3.34 18.74
CA ALA A 231 2.06 4.42 18.80
C ALA A 231 1.71 4.79 20.25
N VAL A 232 1.47 3.81 21.13
CA VAL A 232 1.17 4.09 22.55
C VAL A 232 2.39 4.68 23.27
N SER A 233 3.60 4.21 22.96
CA SER A 233 4.83 4.79 23.52
C SER A 233 5.02 6.25 23.10
N ASP A 234 4.70 6.58 21.86
CA ASP A 234 4.76 7.95 21.34
C ASP A 234 3.73 8.86 22.02
N ILE A 235 2.49 8.36 22.21
CA ILE A 235 1.44 9.04 23.01
C ILE A 235 1.96 9.31 24.42
N TYR A 236 2.51 8.29 25.09
CA TYR A 236 2.97 8.38 26.47
C TYR A 236 4.10 9.40 26.64
N LYS A 237 5.05 9.43 25.70
CA LYS A 237 6.12 10.43 25.68
C LYS A 237 5.55 11.81 25.48
N TRP A 238 4.66 11.98 24.50
CA TRP A 238 4.01 13.26 24.23
C TRP A 238 3.21 13.77 25.42
N THR A 239 2.46 12.92 26.13
CA THR A 239 1.74 13.37 27.32
C THR A 239 2.70 13.83 28.39
N HIS A 240 3.76 13.07 28.68
CA HIS A 240 4.75 13.45 29.69
C HIS A 240 5.51 14.74 29.37
N THR A 241 5.90 14.98 28.10
CA THR A 241 6.56 16.23 27.70
C THR A 241 5.59 17.40 27.49
N ALA A 242 4.36 17.16 27.04
CA ALA A 242 3.35 18.21 26.89
C ALA A 242 2.82 18.73 28.24
N PHE A 243 2.84 17.89 29.29
CA PHE A 243 2.60 18.34 30.67
C PHE A 243 3.67 19.33 31.16
N GLU A 244 4.87 19.34 30.57
CA GLU A 244 5.93 20.30 30.88
C GLU A 244 5.82 21.60 30.05
N ASP A 245 5.29 21.54 28.81
CA ASP A 245 5.39 22.65 27.83
C ASP A 245 4.07 23.31 27.35
N ASN A 246 2.89 22.91 27.87
CA ASN A 246 1.60 23.56 27.60
C ASN A 246 1.19 23.71 26.10
N LYS A 247 1.78 22.94 25.18
CA LYS A 247 1.49 22.97 23.73
C LYS A 247 0.59 21.80 23.31
N MET A 248 -0.72 21.99 23.47
CA MET A 248 -1.75 20.99 23.17
C MET A 248 -2.55 21.44 21.94
N THR A 249 -2.46 20.78 20.77
CA THR A 249 -3.55 20.90 19.75
C THR A 249 -3.52 19.95 18.54
N ALA A 250 -2.38 19.43 18.06
CA ALA A 250 -2.38 18.72 16.76
C ALA A 250 -2.58 17.18 16.83
N ASN A 251 -2.17 16.52 17.91
CA ASN A 251 -2.10 15.04 17.96
C ASN A 251 -3.27 14.36 18.69
N LYS A 252 -4.04 15.09 19.50
CA LYS A 252 -5.03 14.50 20.43
C LYS A 252 -6.11 13.68 19.72
N GLU A 253 -6.71 14.20 18.64
CA GLU A 253 -7.82 13.52 17.95
C GLU A 253 -7.38 12.19 17.28
N PHE A 254 -6.22 12.20 16.62
CA PHE A 254 -5.63 11.00 16.01
C PHE A 254 -5.35 9.93 17.06
N LEU A 255 -4.74 10.33 18.19
CA LEU A 255 -4.37 9.41 19.26
C LEU A 255 -5.61 8.83 19.96
N HIS A 256 -6.67 9.62 20.17
CA HIS A 256 -7.95 9.11 20.66
C HIS A 256 -8.60 8.11 19.71
N LYS A 257 -8.60 8.37 18.39
CA LYS A 257 -9.13 7.43 17.40
C LYS A 257 -8.34 6.13 17.38
N VAL A 258 -7.01 6.20 17.40
CA VAL A 258 -6.14 5.03 17.51
C VAL A 258 -6.41 4.25 18.81
N ALA A 259 -6.50 4.92 19.95
CA ALA A 259 -6.86 4.30 21.22
C ALA A 259 -8.24 3.61 21.20
N SER A 260 -9.22 4.22 20.53
CA SER A 260 -10.60 3.68 20.42
C SER A 260 -10.68 2.41 19.56
N GLN A 261 -9.74 2.21 18.62
CA GLN A 261 -9.65 0.97 17.86
C GLN A 261 -9.13 -0.21 18.70
N PHE A 262 -8.65 0.08 19.92
CA PHE A 262 -8.05 -0.89 20.79
C PHE A 262 -8.93 -1.32 21.97
N ASP A 263 -10.15 -1.78 21.70
CA ASP A 263 -10.99 -2.31 22.78
C ASP A 263 -10.81 -3.84 22.98
N LYS A 264 -10.71 -4.21 24.27
CA LYS A 264 -10.74 -5.55 24.92
C LYS A 264 -9.53 -6.48 24.91
N LYS A 265 -8.41 -6.19 24.25
CA LYS A 265 -7.20 -7.06 24.30
C LYS A 265 -5.86 -6.35 24.47
N LEU A 266 -5.82 -5.09 24.91
CA LEU A 266 -4.54 -4.56 25.36
C LEU A 266 -4.11 -5.28 26.64
N PRO A 267 -2.80 -5.58 26.82
CA PRO A 267 -2.28 -5.98 28.10
C PRO A 267 -2.79 -5.04 29.19
N ARG A 268 -3.27 -5.57 30.32
CA ARG A 268 -3.86 -4.77 31.42
C ARG A 268 -2.99 -3.59 31.83
N VAL A 269 -1.67 -3.74 31.72
CA VAL A 269 -0.68 -2.68 31.99
C VAL A 269 -0.83 -1.48 31.06
N LEU A 270 -1.07 -1.71 29.76
CA LEU A 270 -1.28 -0.63 28.79
C LEU A 270 -2.65 0.02 28.95
N LEU A 271 -3.71 -0.76 29.20
CA LEU A 271 -5.04 -0.21 29.52
C LEU A 271 -5.01 0.64 30.79
N LYS A 272 -4.25 0.22 31.80
CA LYS A 272 -4.05 0.97 33.04
C LYS A 272 -3.40 2.33 32.76
N HIS A 273 -2.30 2.36 32.00
CA HIS A 273 -1.63 3.61 31.64
C HIS A 273 -2.49 4.52 30.75
N ILE A 274 -3.21 3.99 29.77
CA ILE A 274 -4.12 4.77 28.93
C ILE A 274 -5.24 5.38 29.78
N ASN A 275 -5.82 4.62 30.71
CA ASN A 275 -6.83 5.12 31.63
C ASN A 275 -6.29 6.16 32.63
N GLU A 276 -5.04 6.02 33.08
CA GLU A 276 -4.37 7.02 33.93
C GLU A 276 -4.12 8.32 33.15
N ILE A 277 -3.73 8.23 31.88
CA ILE A 277 -3.59 9.38 30.98
C ILE A 277 -4.94 10.10 30.80
N TRP A 278 -6.03 9.37 30.52
CA TRP A 278 -7.36 9.97 30.35
C TRP A 278 -7.90 10.62 31.63
N LYS A 279 -7.59 10.05 32.81
CA LYS A 279 -7.95 10.67 34.10
C LYS A 279 -7.19 11.98 34.34
N ALA A 280 -5.89 11.99 34.08
CA ALA A 280 -5.07 13.19 34.21
C ALA A 280 -5.52 14.31 33.25
N GLU A 281 -5.91 13.94 32.03
CA GLU A 281 -6.43 14.87 31.03
C GLU A 281 -7.80 15.47 31.41
N ALA A 282 -8.71 14.66 31.96
CA ALA A 282 -10.00 15.13 32.46
C ALA A 282 -9.85 16.10 33.64
N GLU A 283 -8.86 15.88 34.51
CA GLU A 283 -8.56 16.75 35.65
C GLU A 283 -7.94 18.08 35.21
N ALA A 284 -7.00 18.04 34.26
CA ALA A 284 -6.41 19.25 33.67
C ALA A 284 -7.46 20.12 32.95
N THR A 285 -8.41 19.49 32.23
CA THR A 285 -9.49 20.20 31.53
C THR A 285 -10.46 20.89 32.51
N ARG A 286 -10.71 20.30 33.69
CA ARG A 286 -11.51 20.94 34.75
C ARG A 286 -10.82 22.18 35.33
N ARG A 287 -9.52 22.12 35.58
CA ARG A 287 -8.75 23.24 36.17
C ARG A 287 -8.61 24.45 35.25
N VAL A 288 -8.80 24.27 33.94
CA VAL A 288 -8.80 25.37 32.95
C VAL A 288 -10.22 25.97 32.79
N ALA A 289 -11.25 25.27 33.25
CA ALA A 289 -12.65 25.70 33.19
C ALA A 289 -13.14 26.39 34.47
N GLU A 290 -12.34 26.41 35.54
CA GLU A 290 -12.51 27.18 36.78
C GLU A 290 -11.64 28.45 36.75
#